data_AF-A0A429MIR2-F1
#
_entry.id   AF-A0A429MIR2-F1
#
_cell.length_a   1.000
_cell.length_b   1.000
_cell.length_c   1.000
_cell.angle_alpha   90.00
_cell.angle_beta   90.00
_cell.angle_gamma   90.00
#
_symmetry.space_group_name_H-M   'P 1'
#
loop_
_entity.id
_entity.type
_entity.pdbx_description
1 polymer ?
#
loop_
_entity_poly.entity_id
_entity_poly.type
_entity_poly.pdbx_seq_one_letter_code
_entity_poly.pdbx_strand_id
1 'polypeptide(L)' 'MQIYLARNNQQAGPYTLEQLNQMLASQQVLLTDLAWHEGMTEW' A
#
# COMPACT_ATOMS: atom_id res chain seq x y z
N MET A 1 7.23 -3.30 -9.45
CA MET A 1 6.75 -2.18 -8.61
C MET A 1 6.54 -2.69 -7.20
N GLN A 2 7.13 -2.04 -6.21
CA GLN A 2 6.93 -2.30 -4.78
C GLN A 2 6.07 -1.19 -4.20
N ILE A 3 5.02 -1.57 -3.47
CA ILE A 3 4.08 -0.64 -2.84
C ILE A 3 4.16 -0.82 -1.33
N TYR A 4 4.11 0.28 -0.59
CA TYR A 4 4.10 0.28 0.85
C TYR A 4 2.89 1.05 1.35
N LEU A 5 2.32 0.60 2.46
CA LEU A 5 1.14 1.21 3.09
C LEU A 5 1.53 1.81 4.44
N ALA A 6 1.03 3.01 4.75
CA ALA A 6 1.14 3.56 6.09
C ALA A 6 0.02 2.98 6.97
N ARG A 7 0.38 2.13 7.93
CA ARG A 7 -0.55 1.43 8.82
C ARG A 7 -0.11 1.63 10.27
N ASN A 8 -0.98 2.18 11.11
CA ASN A 8 -0.70 2.40 12.54
C ASN A 8 0.65 3.10 12.81
N ASN A 9 0.95 4.18 12.08
CA ASN A 9 2.22 4.89 12.14
C ASN A 9 3.46 4.06 11.78
N GLN A 10 3.28 2.92 11.12
CA GLN A 10 4.35 2.07 10.60
C GLN A 10 4.17 1.81 9.11
N GLN A 11 5.28 1.49 8.45
CA GLN A 11 5.30 1.08 7.05
C GLN A 11 5.04 -0.42 6.95
N ALA A 12 4.02 -0.81 6.19
CA ALA A 12 3.71 -2.21 5.87
C ALA A 12 4.03 -2.50 4.39
N GLY A 13 4.65 -3.64 4.11
CA GLY A 13 5.06 -4.05 2.76
C GLY A 13 6.54 -4.49 2.70
N PRO A 14 7.12 -4.61 1.49
CA PRO A 14 6.54 -4.25 0.19
C PRO A 14 5.49 -5.24 -0.30
N TYR A 15 4.42 -4.71 -0.88
CA TYR A 15 3.39 -5.46 -1.60
C TYR A 15 3.59 -5.32 -3.12
N THR A 16 3.18 -6.35 -3.85
CA THR A 16 3.01 -6.26 -5.31
C THR A 16 1.65 -5.65 -5.63
N LEU A 17 1.46 -5.19 -6.86
CA LEU A 17 0.16 -4.69 -7.32
C LEU A 17 -0.95 -5.74 -7.16
N GLU A 18 -0.65 -7.01 -7.45
CA GLU A 18 -1.59 -8.11 -7.25
C GLU A 18 -1.97 -8.30 -5.78
N GLN A 19 -0.99 -8.26 -4.86
CA GLN A 19 -1.28 -8.35 -3.44
C GLN A 19 -2.13 -7.16 -2.96
N LEU A 20 -1.81 -5.94 -3.39
CA LEU A 20 -2.62 -4.77 -3.03
C LEU A 20 -4.05 -4.88 -3.56
N ASN A 21 -4.24 -5.36 -4.80
CA ASN A 21 -5.57 -5.60 -5.36
C ASN A 21 -6.37 -6.65 -4.57
N GLN A 22 -5.72 -7.72 -4.11
CA GLN A 22 -6.37 -8.71 -3.22
C GLN A 22 -6.76 -8.10 -1.87
N MET A 23 -5.91 -7.23 -1.32
CA MET A 23 -6.19 -6.52 -0.06
C MET A 23 -7.36 -5.54 -0.22
N LEU A 24 -7.43 -4.81 -1.34
CA LEU A 24 -8.55 -3.93 -1.68
C LEU A 24 -9.85 -4.73 -1.86
N ALA A 25 -9.80 -5.84 -2.61
CA ALA A 25 -10.96 -6.72 -2.81
C ALA A 25 -11.47 -7.32 -1.49
N SER A 26 -10.55 -7.63 -0.57
CA SER A 26 -10.86 -8.14 0.76
C SER A 26 -11.16 -7.05 1.79
N GLN A 27 -11.20 -5.77 1.40
CA GLN A 27 -11.41 -4.60 2.27
C GLN A 27 -10.43 -4.50 3.44
N GLN A 28 -9.24 -5.10 3.32
CA GLN A 28 -8.16 -4.95 4.31
C GLN A 28 -7.48 -3.57 4.21
N VAL A 29 -7.55 -2.97 3.02
CA VAL A 29 -7.03 -1.66 2.64
C VAL A 29 -8.16 -0.93 1.92
N LEU A 30 -8.26 0.37 2.13
CA LEU A 30 -9.20 1.25 1.46
C LEU A 30 -8.44 2.13 0.46
N LEU A 31 -9.15 2.65 -0.55
CA LEU A 31 -8.58 3.61 -1.50
C LEU A 31 -8.15 4.94 -0.84
N THR A 32 -8.57 5.16 0.41
CA THR A 32 -8.19 6.32 1.23
C THR A 32 -6.99 6.04 2.14
N ASP A 33 -6.49 4.81 2.21
CA ASP A 33 -5.23 4.52 2.93
C ASP A 33 -4.05 5.15 2.17
N LEU A 34 -3.11 5.73 2.90
CA LEU A 34 -1.89 6.28 2.33
C LEU A 34 -0.98 5.14 1.85
N ALA A 35 -0.59 5.21 0.58
CA ALA A 35 0.28 4.26 -0.06
C ALA A 35 1.40 4.99 -0.80
N TRP A 36 2.62 4.47 -0.67
CA TRP A 36 3.79 4.95 -1.39
C TRP A 36 4.30 3.86 -2.33
N HIS A 37 4.82 4.25 -3.49
CA HIS A 37 5.52 3.33 -4.39
C HIS A 37 6.78 3.97 -4.96
N GLU A 38 7.69 3.12 -5.44
CA GLU A 38 8.91 3.56 -6.12
C GLU A 38 8.61 4.61 -7.20
N GLY A 39 9.33 5.73 -7.15
CA GLY A 39 9.17 6.86 -8.07
C GLY A 39 8.42 8.06 -7.49
N MET A 40 7.76 7.91 -6.34
CA MET A 40 7.17 9.04 -5.61
C MET A 40 8.26 9.80 -4.83
N THR A 41 8.19 11.14 -4.87
CA THR A 41 9.18 12.02 -4.21
C THR A 41 9.11 11.96 -2.69
N GLU A 42 7.91 11.73 -2.15
CA GLU A 42 7.60 11.75 -0.71
C GLU A 42 6.56 10.67 -0.41
N TRP A 43 6.43 10.31 0.88
CA TRP A 43 5.40 9.42 1.42
C TRP A 43 3.98 9.98 1.31
#